data_AF-A0A022PW28-F1
#
_entry.id   AF-A0A022PW28-F1
#
_cell.length_a   1.000
_cell.length_b   1.000
_cell.length_c   1.000
_cell.angle_alpha   90.00
_cell.angle_beta   90.00
_cell.angle_gamma   90.00
#
_symmetry.space_group_name_H-M   'P 1'
#
loop_
_entity.id
_entity.type
_entity.pdbx_description
1 polymer ?
#
loop_
_entity_poly.entity_id
_entity_poly.type
_entity_poly.pdbx_seq_one_letter_code
_entity_poly.pdbx_strand_id
1 'polypeptide(L)'
;MAPKVSKADKKIAYDKKLCNLLDEYTQVLVAVADNVGSTQLQNIRSALRGDSVVLMGKNTMMKRSIRIHSENTGNKAILALIDLLVGNVGLIFTKGDLKEVTEEVAKFK
;
A
#
# COMPACT_ATOMS: atom_id res chain seq x y z
N MET A 1 25.44 5.54 -8.11
CA MET A 1 25.01 5.51 -6.69
C MET A 1 24.05 6.68 -6.49
N ALA A 2 22.79 6.44 -6.12
CA ALA A 2 21.80 7.52 -5.98
C ALA A 2 22.24 8.51 -4.87
N PRO A 3 22.00 9.83 -5.05
CA PRO A 3 22.36 10.82 -4.04
C PRO A 3 21.70 10.51 -2.69
N LYS A 4 22.38 10.82 -1.59
CA LYS A 4 21.87 10.63 -0.22
C LYS A 4 20.71 11.61 0.03
N VAL A 5 19.51 11.19 -0.34
CA VAL A 5 18.26 11.91 -0.04
C VAL A 5 18.07 11.97 1.48
N SER A 6 17.72 13.15 2.01
CA SER A 6 17.55 13.34 3.46
C SER A 6 16.41 12.47 4.01
N LYS A 7 16.45 12.19 5.32
CA LYS A 7 15.38 11.42 5.98
C LYS A 7 14.02 12.12 5.90
N ALA A 8 14.00 13.46 5.85
CA ALA A 8 12.78 14.24 5.72
C ALA A 8 12.19 14.12 4.31
N ASP A 9 13.03 14.26 3.29
CA ASP A 9 12.59 14.19 1.89
C ASP A 9 12.02 12.81 1.54
N LYS A 10 12.59 11.73 2.10
CA LYS A 10 12.05 10.37 1.93
C LYS A 10 10.64 10.23 2.50
N LYS A 11 10.34 10.87 3.63
CA LYS A 11 9.00 10.84 4.23
C LYS A 11 8.02 11.62 3.35
N ILE A 12 8.42 12.80 2.87
CA ILE A 12 7.60 13.63 1.99
C ILE A 12 7.32 12.91 0.67
N ALA A 13 8.33 12.28 0.07
CA ALA A 13 8.18 11.52 -1.16
C ALA A 13 7.27 10.29 -0.97
N TYR A 14 7.38 9.59 0.17
CA TYR A 14 6.50 8.48 0.49
C TYR A 14 5.06 8.94 0.70
N ASP A 15 4.86 10.04 1.42
CA ASP A 15 3.55 10.63 1.68
C ASP A 15 2.84 10.99 0.37
N LYS A 16 3.54 11.72 -0.51
CA LYS A 16 3.06 12.02 -1.87
C LYS A 16 2.71 10.77 -2.66
N LYS A 17 3.57 9.74 -2.61
CA LYS A 17 3.32 8.48 -3.30
C LYS A 17 2.06 7.78 -2.79
N LEU A 18 1.85 7.74 -1.48
CA LEU A 18 0.65 7.12 -0.90
C LEU A 18 -0.61 7.89 -1.28
N CYS A 19 -0.60 9.23 -1.18
CA CYS A 19 -1.74 10.05 -1.59
C CYS A 19 -2.09 9.83 -3.07
N ASN A 20 -1.09 9.84 -3.96
CA ASN A 20 -1.32 9.58 -5.39
C ASN A 20 -1.93 8.20 -5.64
N LEU A 21 -1.51 7.17 -4.90
CA LEU A 21 -2.10 5.83 -5.02
C LEU A 21 -3.52 5.76 -4.47
N LEU A 22 -3.83 6.50 -3.41
CA LEU A 22 -5.20 6.60 -2.88
C LEU A 22 -6.15 7.33 -3.83
N ASP A 23 -5.64 8.31 -4.59
CA ASP A 23 -6.41 9.04 -5.60
C ASP A 23 -6.58 8.24 -6.90
N GLU A 24 -5.54 7.53 -7.34
CA GLU A 24 -5.54 6.81 -8.62
C GLU A 24 -6.35 5.52 -8.58
N TYR A 25 -6.40 4.84 -7.44
CA TYR A 25 -7.00 3.52 -7.29
C TYR A 25 -8.26 3.60 -6.44
N THR A 26 -9.37 3.07 -6.98
CA THR A 26 -10.66 3.05 -6.28
C THR A 26 -10.75 1.97 -5.21
N GLN A 27 -9.91 0.93 -5.31
CA GLN A 27 -9.92 -0.23 -4.44
C GLN A 27 -8.57 -0.45 -3.76
N VAL A 28 -8.62 -0.72 -2.47
CA VAL A 28 -7.47 -1.02 -1.62
C VAL A 28 -7.72 -2.29 -0.84
N LEU A 29 -6.78 -3.21 -0.91
CA LEU A 29 -6.79 -4.45 -0.16
C LEU A 29 -5.65 -4.44 0.88
N VAL A 30 -5.98 -4.87 2.10
CA VAL A 30 -5.02 -4.94 3.21
C VAL A 30 -4.56 -6.38 3.35
N ALA A 31 -3.25 -6.61 3.20
CA ALA A 31 -2.66 -7.95 3.23
C ALA A 31 -1.66 -8.09 4.38
N VAL A 32 -1.78 -9.18 5.15
CA VAL A 32 -0.81 -9.54 6.19
C VAL A 32 0.39 -10.23 5.56
N ALA A 33 1.60 -9.80 5.91
CA ALA A 33 2.85 -10.24 5.29
C ALA A 33 3.81 -10.98 6.25
N ASP A 34 3.31 -11.47 7.39
CA ASP A 34 4.14 -12.08 8.45
C ASP A 34 5.00 -13.27 7.98
N ASN A 35 4.43 -14.13 7.12
CA ASN A 35 5.09 -15.37 6.66
C ASN A 35 5.51 -15.30 5.19
N VAL A 36 5.81 -14.10 4.68
CA VAL A 36 6.13 -13.90 3.27
C VAL A 36 7.64 -13.66 3.11
N GLY A 37 8.33 -14.58 2.43
CA GLY A 37 9.74 -14.43 2.10
C GLY A 37 9.99 -13.28 1.12
N SER A 38 11.20 -12.71 1.13
CA SER A 38 11.56 -11.59 0.23
C SER A 38 11.38 -11.94 -1.25
N THR A 39 11.76 -13.16 -1.66
CA THR A 39 11.59 -13.68 -3.02
C THR A 39 10.12 -13.86 -3.39
N GLN A 40 9.33 -14.46 -2.50
CA GLN A 40 7.89 -14.64 -2.67
C GLN A 40 7.19 -13.29 -2.85
N LEU A 41 7.59 -12.30 -2.05
CA LEU A 41 7.05 -10.95 -2.14
C LEU A 41 7.45 -10.25 -3.45
N GLN A 42 8.65 -10.49 -3.98
CA GLN A 42 9.03 -10.03 -5.33
C GLN A 42 8.22 -10.71 -6.44
N ASN A 43 7.96 -12.02 -6.31
CA ASN A 43 7.13 -12.75 -7.26
C ASN A 43 5.69 -12.22 -7.26
N ILE A 44 5.10 -12.02 -6.08
CA ILE A 44 3.77 -11.40 -5.92
C ILE A 44 3.75 -10.01 -6.56
N ARG A 45 4.75 -9.16 -6.28
CA ARG A 45 4.85 -7.82 -6.90
C ARG A 45 4.98 -7.89 -8.43
N SER A 46 5.58 -8.93 -8.97
CA SER A 46 5.77 -9.09 -10.41
C SER A 46 4.51 -9.61 -11.09
N ALA A 47 3.79 -10.54 -10.45
CA ALA A 47 2.51 -11.06 -10.92
C ALA A 47 1.44 -9.96 -10.95
N LEU A 48 1.35 -9.17 -9.88
CA LEU A 48 0.39 -8.07 -9.75
C LEU A 48 0.73 -6.84 -10.60
N ARG A 49 1.85 -6.85 -11.34
CA ARG A 49 2.39 -5.67 -12.00
C ARG A 49 1.58 -5.33 -13.25
N GLY A 50 1.05 -4.12 -13.32
CA GLY A 50 0.24 -3.63 -14.42
C GLY A 50 -1.09 -3.13 -13.90
N ASP A 51 -1.85 -4.02 -13.28
CA ASP A 51 -3.19 -3.72 -12.76
C ASP A 51 -3.18 -3.28 -11.29
N SER A 52 -2.14 -3.67 -10.55
CA SER A 52 -2.06 -3.46 -9.11
C SER A 52 -0.68 -2.99 -8.63
N VAL A 53 -0.66 -2.30 -7.50
CA VAL A 53 0.55 -1.78 -6.85
C VAL A 53 0.57 -2.18 -5.38
N VAL A 54 1.62 -2.90 -4.97
CA VAL A 54 1.85 -3.26 -3.57
C VAL A 54 2.73 -2.21 -2.88
N LEU A 55 2.21 -1.57 -1.85
CA LEU A 55 2.90 -0.60 -1.01
C LEU A 55 3.09 -1.17 0.41
N MET A 56 4.36 -1.26 0.82
CA MET A 56 4.75 -1.58 2.20
C MET A 56 5.33 -0.34 2.84
N GLY A 57 5.02 -0.08 4.12
CA GLY A 57 5.60 1.04 4.86
C GLY A 57 5.36 0.97 6.35
N LYS A 58 5.92 1.95 7.07
CA LYS A 58 5.76 2.02 8.52
C LYS A 58 4.34 2.48 8.87
N ASN A 59 3.62 1.69 9.66
CA ASN A 59 2.22 1.95 10.02
C ASN A 59 2.00 3.37 10.55
N THR A 60 2.88 3.87 11.42
CA THR A 60 2.79 5.24 11.94
C THR A 60 2.76 6.29 10.83
N MET A 61 3.57 6.10 9.77
CA MET A 61 3.61 7.03 8.65
C MET A 61 2.35 6.90 7.81
N MET A 62 1.95 5.67 7.46
CA MET A 62 0.78 5.42 6.63
C MET A 62 -0.51 5.92 7.29
N LYS A 63 -0.71 5.65 8.59
CA LYS A 63 -1.88 6.14 9.35
C LYS A 63 -1.97 7.66 9.35
N ARG A 64 -0.84 8.35 9.53
CA ARG A 64 -0.78 9.83 9.48
C ARG A 64 -1.16 10.35 8.11
N SER A 65 -0.56 9.80 7.06
CA SER A 65 -0.82 10.18 5.67
C SER A 65 -2.28 9.96 5.27
N ILE A 66 -2.86 8.81 5.62
CA ILE A 66 -4.27 8.49 5.37
C ILE A 66 -5.21 9.48 6.07
N ARG A 67 -4.91 9.85 7.33
CA ARG A 67 -5.73 10.82 8.07
C ARG A 67 -5.72 12.19 7.38
N ILE A 68 -4.54 12.71 7.04
CA ILE A 68 -4.39 14.00 6.35
C ILE A 68 -5.10 13.96 4.98
N HIS A 69 -4.93 12.86 4.25
CA HIS A 69 -5.56 12.69 2.95
C HIS A 69 -7.10 12.63 3.05
N SER A 70 -7.64 11.93 4.05
CA SER A 70 -9.08 11.89 4.31
C SER A 70 -9.65 13.26 4.69
N GLU A 71 -8.91 14.06 5.46
CA GLU A 71 -9.28 15.45 5.79
C GLU A 71 -9.32 16.34 4.52
N ASN A 72 -8.37 16.15 3.61
CA ASN A 72 -8.28 16.93 2.37
C ASN A 72 -9.34 16.57 1.33
N THR A 73 -9.58 15.26 1.13
CA THR A 73 -10.49 14.75 0.09
C THR A 73 -11.93 14.61 0.61
N GLY A 74 -12.14 14.66 1.93
CA GLY A 74 -13.42 14.43 2.59
C GLY A 74 -13.90 12.97 2.59
N ASN A 75 -13.10 12.06 2.03
CA ASN A 75 -13.45 10.64 1.93
C ASN A 75 -13.17 9.91 3.25
N LYS A 76 -14.21 9.73 4.05
CA LYS A 76 -14.14 9.07 5.37
C LYS A 76 -13.99 7.55 5.29
N ALA A 77 -14.27 6.92 4.15
CA ALA A 77 -14.15 5.47 4.01
C ALA A 77 -12.70 4.99 4.19
N ILE A 78 -11.73 5.83 3.79
CA ILE A 78 -10.30 5.52 3.90
C ILE A 78 -9.84 5.46 5.37
N LEU A 79 -10.56 6.08 6.32
CA LEU A 79 -10.24 6.01 7.74
C LEU A 79 -10.32 4.59 8.28
N ALA A 80 -11.18 3.73 7.71
CA ALA A 80 -11.28 2.33 8.09
C ALA A 80 -9.96 1.56 7.87
N LEU A 81 -9.11 2.00 6.94
CA LEU A 81 -7.78 1.41 6.73
C LEU A 81 -6.86 1.60 7.93
N ILE A 82 -7.04 2.67 8.71
CA ILE A 82 -6.17 3.00 9.86
C ILE A 82 -6.21 1.88 10.91
N ASP A 83 -7.38 1.30 11.14
CA ASP A 83 -7.59 0.26 12.14
C ASP A 83 -7.03 -1.09 11.68
N LEU A 84 -7.00 -1.33 10.37
CA LEU A 84 -6.45 -2.55 9.77
C LEU A 84 -4.91 -2.53 9.66
N LEU A 85 -4.27 -1.37 9.77
CA LEU A 85 -2.81 -1.21 9.69
C LEU A 85 -2.12 -1.57 11.02
N VAL A 86 -2.16 -2.85 11.39
CA VAL A 86 -1.56 -3.41 12.62
C VAL A 86 -0.67 -4.61 12.28
N GLY A 87 0.56 -4.63 12.81
CA GLY A 87 1.52 -5.71 12.52
C GLY A 87 2.27 -5.51 11.19
N ASN A 88 2.78 -6.60 10.61
CA ASN A 88 3.43 -6.59 9.31
C ASN A 88 2.38 -6.65 8.19
N VAL A 89 1.93 -5.47 7.77
CA VAL A 89 0.82 -5.33 6.81
C VAL A 89 1.25 -4.49 5.62
N GLY A 90 0.76 -4.89 4.44
CA GLY A 90 0.87 -4.18 3.18
C GLY A 90 -0.47 -3.69 2.66
N LEU A 91 -0.43 -2.65 1.84
CA LEU A 91 -1.55 -2.17 1.06
C LEU A 91 -1.36 -2.59 -0.39
N ILE A 92 -2.40 -3.15 -0.99
CA ILE A 92 -2.46 -3.49 -2.42
C ILE A 92 -3.51 -2.59 -3.05
N PHE A 93 -3.07 -1.70 -3.92
CA PHE A 93 -3.93 -0.82 -4.70
C PHE A 93 -4.23 -1.50 -6.02
N THR A 94 -5.49 -1.57 -6.44
CA THR A 94 -5.86 -2.25 -7.69
C THR A 94 -7.00 -1.53 -8.41
N LYS A 95 -6.97 -1.59 -9.74
CA LYS A 95 -8.08 -1.17 -10.61
C LYS A 95 -8.94 -2.35 -11.07
N GLY A 96 -8.43 -3.58 -10.88
CA GLY A 96 -9.11 -4.82 -11.26
C GLY A 96 -10.07 -5.30 -10.18
N ASP A 97 -10.66 -6.47 -10.40
CA ASP A 97 -11.60 -7.06 -9.45
C ASP A 97 -10.90 -7.61 -8.20
N LEU A 98 -11.44 -7.30 -7.01
CA LEU A 98 -10.91 -7.79 -5.73
C LEU A 98 -10.78 -9.31 -5.67
N LYS A 99 -11.68 -10.04 -6.34
CA LYS A 99 -11.68 -11.50 -6.37
C LYS A 99 -10.44 -12.02 -7.09
N GLU A 100 -10.16 -11.49 -8.28
CA GLU A 100 -9.02 -11.90 -9.10
C GLU A 100 -7.71 -11.64 -8.38
N VAL A 101 -7.56 -10.45 -7.77
CA VAL A 101 -6.36 -10.09 -7.01
C VAL A 101 -6.18 -11.01 -5.80
N THR A 102 -7.26 -11.34 -5.10
CA THR A 102 -7.20 -12.25 -3.95
C THR A 102 -6.81 -13.66 -4.37
N GLU A 103 -7.36 -14.15 -5.48
CA GLU A 103 -6.99 -15.45 -6.06
C GLU A 103 -5.54 -15.47 -6.53
N GLU A 104 -5.06 -14.40 -7.17
CA GLU A 104 -3.66 -14.27 -7.57
C GLU A 104 -2.71 -14.30 -6.38
N VAL A 105 -2.99 -13.52 -5.35
CA VAL A 105 -2.18 -13.52 -4.12
C VAL A 105 -2.23 -14.88 -3.43
N ALA A 106 -3.39 -15.56 -3.46
CA ALA A 106 -3.54 -16.89 -2.86
C ALA A 106 -2.72 -17.98 -3.57
N LYS A 107 -2.42 -17.85 -4.87
CA LYS A 107 -1.55 -18.80 -5.60
C LYS A 107 -0.13 -18.84 -5.07
N PHE A 108 0.31 -17.79 -4.39
CA PHE A 108 1.65 -17.69 -3.82
C PHE A 108 1.72 -18.14 -2.36
N LYS A 109 0.68 -18.77 -1.79
CA LYS A 109 0.72 -19.34 -0.43
C LYS A 109 1.67 -20.52 -0.31
#